data_AF-A0AAW0DM06-F1
#
_entry.id   AF-A0AAW0DM06-F1
#
_cell.length_a   1.000
_cell.length_b   1.000
_cell.length_c   1.000
_cell.angle_alpha   90.00
_cell.angle_beta   90.00
_cell.angle_gamma   90.00
#
_symmetry.space_group_name_H-M   'P 1'
#
loop_
_entity.id
_entity.type
_entity.pdbx_description
1 polymer ?
#
loop_
_entity_poly.entity_id
_entity_poly.type
_entity_poly.pdbx_seq_one_letter_code
_entity_poly.pdbx_strand_id
1 'polypeptide(L)'
;MPPKRKKRTAQANLDEDETDEDDVRPTKRLGNARNPSGKNQYVAVPPVDEVADVIRKYHSDNPTFKYADYIEALLTDHNIKIGRSKIAKYLTQLGLSTSSRGNRMPDDEQTQLILDELGNDPHQTRGPRVVKEALNLAGHKIGRNKISDVMHTFEEEGFEKRDPKAQKKTVNRTPLTAVGPHEEWSMDGHDKMNEAGFGIYGIRDKWGTKFLHYRVLPSNRFADVIGVVFLECAKKYGGIPIQGSSDHGSEVRDAHAAQKTLREQFWDDENADGIPAWMFLESTHNITVESGWRPLFYTWGINVLEFYSAGMNDIFFKPANYIHQQTCNWIWFPLVQRSLDEFCHRQNNHRIRKQKDKLLPSGGTPNAFTANPAKYGGHNCLIKIPADAIDKFLDEARETAREHMRYVDDDFDELACDAYEALQKPVITLQTAWVVFRAMVEQLNRM
;
A
#
# COMPACT_ATOMS: atom_id res chain seq x y z
N MET A 1 44.64 -22.39 20.51
CA MET A 1 45.79 -22.52 21.43
C MET A 1 45.55 -21.68 22.69
N PRO A 2 45.50 -22.28 23.89
CA PRO A 2 45.78 -21.62 25.17
C PRO A 2 47.20 -22.00 25.68
N PRO A 3 47.83 -21.27 26.62
CA PRO A 3 47.61 -21.56 28.06
C PRO A 3 47.65 -20.34 29.02
N LYS A 4 47.42 -20.62 30.32
CA LYS A 4 47.27 -19.68 31.46
C LYS A 4 48.57 -19.48 32.27
N ARG A 5 48.52 -18.55 33.26
CA ARG A 5 49.38 -18.33 34.49
C ARG A 5 50.33 -17.11 34.41
N LYS A 6 50.68 -16.39 35.49
CA LYS A 6 50.36 -16.52 36.96
C LYS A 6 50.49 -15.16 37.70
N LYS A 7 50.02 -15.12 38.96
CA LYS A 7 50.06 -14.00 39.92
C LYS A 7 51.48 -13.56 40.33
N ARG A 8 51.62 -12.33 40.88
CA ARG A 8 52.51 -11.99 42.00
C ARG A 8 51.69 -11.32 43.13
N THR A 9 52.12 -11.51 44.38
CA THR A 9 51.46 -11.04 45.60
C THR A 9 52.52 -10.67 46.64
N ALA A 10 52.32 -9.55 47.36
CA ALA A 10 52.88 -9.14 48.67
C ALA A 10 52.33 -7.71 48.93
N GLN A 11 51.63 -7.32 50.01
CA GLN A 11 51.72 -7.64 51.46
C GLN A 11 53.02 -7.04 52.04
N ALA A 12 53.08 -6.23 53.10
CA ALA A 12 52.14 -5.81 54.17
C ALA A 12 52.59 -4.40 54.72
N ASN A 13 52.13 -3.74 55.81
CA ASN A 13 51.06 -3.93 56.83
C ASN A 13 50.94 -2.61 57.69
N LEU A 14 49.83 -2.36 58.42
CA LEU A 14 49.69 -1.47 59.62
C LEU A 14 49.88 0.06 59.37
N ASP A 15 49.58 1.00 60.29
CA ASP A 15 48.49 1.29 61.26
C ASP A 15 48.71 2.74 61.76
N GLU A 16 47.72 3.39 62.42
CA GLU A 16 47.88 4.58 63.32
C GLU A 16 48.43 5.90 62.68
N ASP A 17 48.28 7.12 63.25
CA ASP A 17 47.20 7.77 64.05
C ASP A 17 47.37 9.32 63.92
N GLU A 18 46.46 10.08 64.53
CA GLU A 18 46.62 11.45 65.09
C GLU A 18 46.99 12.72 64.25
N THR A 19 46.06 13.69 64.34
CA THR A 19 46.24 15.14 64.64
C THR A 19 46.51 16.21 63.57
N ASP A 20 45.91 17.38 63.87
CA ASP A 20 45.89 18.64 63.13
C ASP A 20 47.20 19.46 63.25
N GLU A 21 47.44 20.37 62.30
CA GLU A 21 47.73 21.78 62.66
C GLU A 21 47.48 22.76 61.48
N ASP A 22 47.05 23.98 61.82
CA ASP A 22 46.68 25.06 60.89
C ASP A 22 47.91 25.79 60.29
N ASP A 23 47.77 26.32 59.07
CA ASP A 23 48.55 27.49 58.61
C ASP A 23 47.65 28.59 58.01
N VAL A 24 47.96 29.86 58.31
CA VAL A 24 46.96 30.93 58.47
C VAL A 24 47.24 32.17 57.61
N ARG A 25 46.51 32.26 56.47
CA ARG A 25 46.01 33.52 55.83
C ARG A 25 47.09 34.53 55.33
N PRO A 26 46.74 35.76 54.86
CA PRO A 26 45.50 36.26 54.23
C PRO A 26 45.75 36.96 52.86
N THR A 27 44.69 37.25 52.08
CA THR A 27 44.18 38.64 51.90
C THR A 27 42.97 38.77 50.97
N LYS A 28 42.15 39.79 51.28
CA LYS A 28 40.91 40.17 50.57
C LYS A 28 41.20 40.61 49.13
N ARG A 29 40.28 40.30 48.20
CA ARG A 29 39.88 41.27 47.16
C ARG A 29 38.43 41.68 47.36
N LEU A 30 38.20 42.99 47.32
CA LEU A 30 36.92 43.60 47.62
C LEU A 30 35.93 43.47 46.47
N GLY A 31 34.64 43.48 46.83
CA GLY A 31 33.62 44.31 46.18
C GLY A 31 33.35 44.12 44.70
N ASN A 32 32.19 43.54 44.38
CA ASN A 32 31.44 43.95 43.20
C ASN A 32 29.93 43.71 43.39
N ALA A 33 29.28 44.61 44.14
CA ALA A 33 27.82 44.67 44.22
C ALA A 33 27.24 45.21 42.90
N ARG A 34 27.11 44.34 41.89
CA ARG A 34 26.60 44.69 40.56
C ARG A 34 25.07 44.83 40.51
N ASN A 35 24.52 45.83 41.21
CA ASN A 35 23.39 46.67 40.77
C ASN A 35 22.97 47.68 41.88
N PRO A 36 23.70 48.81 42.05
CA PRO A 36 23.35 49.82 43.06
C PRO A 36 22.23 50.79 42.61
N SER A 37 21.76 50.70 41.36
CA SER A 37 20.93 51.75 40.73
C SER A 37 19.53 51.33 40.33
N GLY A 38 19.12 50.08 40.61
CA GLY A 38 17.73 49.62 40.54
C GLY A 38 17.07 49.60 39.15
N LYS A 39 17.79 49.98 38.09
CA LYS A 39 17.26 50.04 36.71
C LYS A 39 17.38 48.69 36.02
N ASN A 40 16.40 47.82 36.26
CA ASN A 40 16.21 46.60 35.48
C ASN A 40 15.86 46.96 34.03
N GLN A 41 16.76 46.69 33.09
CA GLN A 41 16.60 46.97 31.65
C GLN A 41 15.64 46.00 30.93
N TYR A 42 14.73 45.36 31.65
CA TYR A 42 13.80 44.37 31.12
C TYR A 42 12.45 45.01 30.84
N VAL A 43 11.91 44.76 29.63
CA VAL A 43 10.54 45.13 29.25
C VAL A 43 9.57 44.63 30.31
N ALA A 44 8.60 45.46 30.70
CA ALA A 44 7.58 45.08 31.67
C ALA A 44 6.78 43.87 31.15
N VAL A 45 6.90 42.73 31.83
CA VAL A 45 6.13 41.53 31.51
C VAL A 45 4.79 41.63 32.23
N PRO A 46 3.64 41.47 31.53
CA PRO A 46 2.30 41.54 32.13
C PRO A 46 2.16 40.64 33.37
N PRO A 47 1.48 41.08 34.44
CA PRO A 47 1.21 40.26 35.62
C PRO A 47 0.43 38.98 35.28
N VAL A 48 0.45 37.99 36.17
CA VAL A 48 -0.13 36.66 35.89
C VAL A 48 -1.63 36.73 35.60
N ASP A 49 -2.34 37.65 36.23
CA ASP A 49 -3.80 37.79 36.12
C ASP A 49 -4.24 38.25 34.72
N GLU A 50 -3.45 39.10 34.05
CA GLU A 50 -3.72 39.57 32.68
C GLU A 50 -3.51 38.48 31.62
N VAL A 51 -2.73 37.44 31.93
CA VAL A 51 -2.42 36.31 31.02
C VAL A 51 -3.02 34.98 31.49
N ALA A 52 -3.77 34.98 32.59
CA ALA A 52 -4.24 33.77 33.26
C ALA A 52 -5.11 32.89 32.35
N ASP A 53 -6.10 33.50 31.69
CA ASP A 53 -7.07 32.77 30.86
C ASP A 53 -6.47 32.31 29.54
N VAL A 54 -5.55 33.11 28.97
CA VAL A 54 -4.75 32.72 27.80
C VAL A 54 -3.87 31.51 28.12
N ILE A 55 -3.15 31.52 29.25
CA ILE A 55 -2.30 30.40 29.67
C ILE A 55 -3.15 29.16 29.99
N ARG A 56 -4.32 29.32 30.63
CA ARG A 56 -5.28 28.22 30.86
C ARG A 56 -5.75 27.61 29.54
N LYS A 57 -6.15 28.43 28.57
CA LYS A 57 -6.58 27.98 27.24
C LYS A 57 -5.48 27.23 26.49
N TYR A 58 -4.25 27.74 26.46
CA TYR A 58 -3.13 26.99 25.89
C TYR A 58 -2.86 25.67 26.63
N HIS A 59 -3.17 25.59 27.93
CA HIS A 59 -3.00 24.38 28.73
C HIS A 59 -4.10 23.33 28.51
N SER A 60 -5.35 23.73 28.23
CA SER A 60 -6.43 22.83 27.84
C SER A 60 -6.25 22.34 26.41
N ASP A 61 -6.01 23.27 25.49
CA ASP A 61 -6.07 23.02 24.05
C ASP A 61 -4.80 22.28 23.56
N ASN A 62 -3.69 22.41 24.29
CA ASN A 62 -2.39 21.84 23.91
C ASN A 62 -1.71 21.14 25.11
N PRO A 63 -2.19 19.96 25.56
CA PRO A 63 -1.75 19.36 26.82
C PRO A 63 -0.30 18.83 26.79
N THR A 64 0.34 18.80 25.62
CA THR A 64 1.77 18.46 25.44
C THR A 64 2.71 19.66 25.47
N PHE A 65 2.21 20.91 25.59
CA PHE A 65 3.04 22.11 25.56
C PHE A 65 4.14 22.09 26.64
N LYS A 66 5.37 22.31 26.18
CA LYS A 66 6.56 22.57 26.98
C LYS A 66 6.70 24.06 27.24
N TYR A 67 7.60 24.41 28.15
CA TYR A 67 7.92 25.81 28.47
C TYR A 67 8.37 26.65 27.27
N ALA A 68 8.90 26.06 26.20
CA ALA A 68 9.27 26.79 24.99
C ALA A 68 8.02 27.18 24.19
N ASP A 69 7.13 26.22 23.98
CA ASP A 69 5.88 26.33 23.23
C ASP A 69 4.96 27.43 23.83
N TYR A 70 4.88 27.53 25.17
CA TYR A 70 4.20 28.65 25.85
C TYR A 70 4.83 30.02 25.56
N ILE A 71 6.16 30.11 25.47
CA ILE A 71 6.86 31.38 25.20
C ILE A 71 6.63 31.78 23.74
N GLU A 72 6.66 30.82 22.83
CA GLU A 72 6.45 31.03 21.40
C GLU A 72 5.00 31.42 21.09
N ALA A 73 4.00 30.74 21.65
CA ALA A 73 2.59 31.09 21.50
C ALA A 73 2.27 32.48 22.10
N LEU A 74 2.74 32.77 23.32
CA LEU A 74 2.52 34.09 23.93
C LEU A 74 3.22 35.23 23.18
N LEU A 75 4.38 34.96 22.57
CA LEU A 75 5.07 35.94 21.72
C LEU A 75 4.38 36.12 20.36
N THR A 76 3.85 35.05 19.76
CA THR A 76 3.28 35.08 18.40
C THR A 76 1.85 35.63 18.41
N ASP A 77 1.00 35.11 19.30
CA ASP A 77 -0.44 35.37 19.28
C ASP A 77 -0.81 36.62 20.10
N HIS A 78 0.03 36.99 21.08
CA HIS A 78 -0.22 38.11 22.00
C HIS A 78 0.93 39.13 22.10
N ASN A 79 2.04 38.94 21.39
CA ASN A 79 3.25 39.80 21.44
C ASN A 79 3.88 39.92 22.86
N ILE A 80 3.67 38.92 23.72
CA ILE A 80 4.15 38.91 25.11
C ILE A 80 5.51 38.22 25.19
N LYS A 81 6.57 39.02 25.25
CA LYS A 81 7.95 38.53 25.41
C LYS A 81 8.25 38.13 26.85
N ILE A 82 8.17 36.84 27.16
CA ILE A 82 8.35 36.27 28.50
C ILE A 82 9.46 35.21 28.55
N GLY A 83 10.23 35.18 29.64
CA GLY A 83 11.28 34.17 29.86
C GLY A 83 10.79 32.90 30.57
N ARG A 84 11.42 31.76 30.29
CA ARG A 84 11.09 30.43 30.86
C ARG A 84 10.86 30.43 32.37
N SER A 85 11.73 31.08 33.14
CA SER A 85 11.64 31.12 34.61
C SER A 85 10.40 31.90 35.12
N LYS A 86 9.83 32.79 34.29
CA LYS A 86 8.62 33.54 34.60
C LYS A 86 7.36 32.74 34.22
N ILE A 87 7.37 32.05 33.06
CA ILE A 87 6.30 31.09 32.71
C ILE A 87 6.19 29.96 33.74
N ALA A 88 7.32 29.41 34.22
CA ALA A 88 7.29 28.40 35.28
C ALA A 88 6.61 28.92 36.56
N LYS A 89 6.83 30.20 36.93
CA LYS A 89 6.12 30.83 38.06
C LYS A 89 4.63 31.02 37.79
N TYR A 90 4.25 31.44 36.58
CA TYR A 90 2.84 31.65 36.21
C TYR A 90 2.06 30.34 36.22
N LEU A 91 2.62 29.26 35.65
CA LEU A 91 2.02 27.94 35.70
C LEU A 91 1.84 27.46 37.15
N THR A 92 2.85 27.60 38.02
CA THR A 92 2.72 27.29 39.46
C THR A 92 1.64 28.14 40.16
N GLN A 93 1.57 29.44 39.88
CA GLN A 93 0.55 30.34 40.46
C GLN A 93 -0.87 30.00 40.01
N LEU A 94 -1.02 29.48 38.78
CA LEU A 94 -2.30 29.05 38.21
C LEU A 94 -2.66 27.59 38.56
N GLY A 95 -1.83 26.89 39.34
CA GLY A 95 -2.03 25.47 39.68
C GLY A 95 -1.73 24.48 38.55
N LEU A 96 -1.13 24.95 37.45
CA LEU A 96 -0.87 24.19 36.24
C LEU A 96 0.54 23.55 36.25
N SER A 97 0.64 22.29 35.83
CA SER A 97 1.93 21.58 35.71
C SER A 97 2.14 21.03 34.31
N THR A 98 3.32 21.28 33.74
CA THR A 98 3.79 20.63 32.50
C THR A 98 4.43 19.26 32.75
N SER A 99 4.44 18.78 34.01
CA SER A 99 5.03 17.49 34.40
C SER A 99 4.03 16.60 35.13
N SER A 100 4.05 15.30 34.84
CA SER A 100 3.22 14.30 35.54
C SER A 100 3.68 14.03 36.99
N ARG A 101 4.84 14.56 37.41
CA ARG A 101 5.40 14.37 38.77
C ARG A 101 4.65 15.12 39.88
N GLY A 102 3.71 15.99 39.53
CA GLY A 102 2.87 16.71 40.50
C GLY A 102 1.50 16.07 40.75
N ASN A 103 1.20 14.92 40.14
CA ASN A 103 -0.16 14.38 40.17
C ASN A 103 -0.45 13.67 41.51
N ARG A 104 -1.57 14.04 42.16
CA ARG A 104 -1.99 13.53 43.49
C ARG A 104 -3.06 12.44 43.42
N MET A 105 -3.48 12.03 42.23
CA MET A 105 -4.50 10.99 42.03
C MET A 105 -4.00 9.64 42.60
N PRO A 106 -4.79 8.94 43.42
CA PRO A 106 -4.54 7.56 43.83
C PRO A 106 -4.25 6.60 42.66
N ASP A 107 -3.57 5.49 42.95
CA ASP A 107 -3.07 4.55 41.93
C ASP A 107 -4.19 3.69 41.31
N ASP A 108 -5.22 3.41 42.09
CA ASP A 108 -6.49 2.81 41.70
C ASP A 108 -7.29 3.73 40.77
N GLU A 109 -7.46 5.01 41.13
CA GLU A 109 -8.11 6.02 40.26
C GLU A 109 -7.38 6.17 38.92
N GLN A 110 -6.04 6.20 38.94
CA GLN A 110 -5.22 6.20 37.71
C GLN A 110 -5.42 4.93 36.88
N THR A 111 -5.58 3.76 37.53
CA THR A 111 -5.76 2.49 36.84
C THR A 111 -7.16 2.41 36.20
N GLN A 112 -8.20 2.85 36.89
CA GLN A 112 -9.56 2.89 36.36
C GLN A 112 -9.65 3.80 35.12
N LEU A 113 -9.11 5.02 35.18
CA LEU A 113 -9.10 5.94 34.05
C LEU A 113 -8.38 5.37 32.81
N ILE A 114 -7.33 4.55 33.00
CA ILE A 114 -6.69 3.83 31.90
C ILE A 114 -7.65 2.77 31.34
N LEU A 115 -8.25 1.93 32.19
CA LEU A 115 -9.17 0.87 31.77
C LEU A 115 -10.40 1.42 31.02
N ASP A 116 -10.95 2.55 31.45
CA ASP A 116 -12.07 3.22 30.79
C ASP A 116 -11.69 3.67 29.36
N GLU A 117 -10.48 4.21 29.18
CA GLU A 117 -9.97 4.60 27.86
C GLU A 117 -9.59 3.41 26.97
N LEU A 118 -9.18 2.28 27.56
CA LEU A 118 -8.98 1.02 26.82
C LEU A 118 -10.32 0.41 26.37
N GLY A 119 -11.39 0.55 27.17
CA GLY A 119 -12.75 0.20 26.78
C GLY A 119 -13.24 0.92 25.51
N ASN A 120 -12.66 2.09 25.19
CA ASN A 120 -12.94 2.83 23.95
C ASN A 120 -12.16 2.32 22.72
N ASP A 121 -11.33 1.28 22.85
CA ASP A 121 -10.52 0.67 21.78
C ASP A 121 -10.66 -0.88 21.76
N PRO A 122 -11.85 -1.42 21.44
CA PRO A 122 -12.12 -2.87 21.48
C PRO A 122 -11.25 -3.70 20.50
N HIS A 123 -10.54 -3.05 19.58
CA HIS A 123 -9.61 -3.68 18.65
C HIS A 123 -8.13 -3.57 19.08
N GLN A 124 -7.86 -2.94 20.24
CA GLN A 124 -6.52 -2.80 20.83
C GLN A 124 -5.50 -2.18 19.85
N THR A 125 -5.92 -1.12 19.15
CA THR A 125 -5.12 -0.43 18.13
C THR A 125 -4.23 0.70 18.70
N ARG A 126 -4.61 1.29 19.84
CA ARG A 126 -3.98 2.46 20.46
C ARG A 126 -2.82 2.05 21.36
N GLY A 127 -1.58 2.30 20.92
CA GLY A 127 -0.41 2.08 21.77
C GLY A 127 -0.36 3.04 22.99
N PRO A 128 0.48 2.78 24.02
CA PRO A 128 0.57 3.57 25.27
C PRO A 128 0.84 5.07 25.12
N ARG A 129 1.23 5.52 23.92
CA ARG A 129 1.36 6.94 23.60
C ARG A 129 0.02 7.59 23.27
N VAL A 130 -0.83 6.92 22.50
CA VAL A 130 -2.14 7.43 22.06
C VAL A 130 -3.09 7.48 23.25
N VAL A 131 -3.14 6.41 24.05
CA VAL A 131 -3.88 6.37 25.33
C VAL A 131 -3.45 7.51 26.26
N LYS A 132 -2.14 7.78 26.34
CA LYS A 132 -1.62 8.93 27.11
C LYS A 132 -2.05 10.29 26.52
N GLU A 133 -2.10 10.43 25.20
CA GLU A 133 -2.51 11.66 24.54
C GLU A 133 -4.02 11.91 24.75
N ALA A 134 -4.86 10.87 24.71
CA ALA A 134 -6.29 10.94 25.07
C ALA A 134 -6.52 11.30 26.55
N LEU A 135 -5.87 10.60 27.48
CA LEU A 135 -5.95 10.91 28.92
C LEU A 135 -5.49 12.34 29.23
N ASN A 136 -4.42 12.80 28.56
CA ASN A 136 -3.94 14.18 28.67
C ASN A 136 -4.96 15.21 28.16
N LEU A 137 -5.69 14.92 27.07
CA LEU A 137 -6.76 15.79 26.55
C LEU A 137 -7.97 15.84 27.50
N ALA A 138 -8.29 14.72 28.15
CA ALA A 138 -9.26 14.67 29.24
C ALA A 138 -8.76 15.32 30.56
N GLY A 139 -7.54 15.87 30.59
CA GLY A 139 -6.94 16.55 31.75
C GLY A 139 -6.17 15.63 32.71
N HIS A 140 -6.21 14.31 32.53
CA HIS A 140 -5.60 13.32 33.41
C HIS A 140 -4.12 13.06 33.05
N LYS A 141 -3.20 13.67 33.80
CA LYS A 141 -1.75 13.60 33.52
C LYS A 141 -1.07 12.35 34.06
N ILE A 142 -1.39 11.20 33.46
CA ILE A 142 -0.86 9.88 33.87
C ILE A 142 0.51 9.61 33.18
N GLY A 143 1.41 8.92 33.89
CA GLY A 143 2.73 8.56 33.39
C GLY A 143 2.69 7.47 32.33
N ARG A 144 3.51 7.57 31.27
CA ARG A 144 3.56 6.56 30.19
C ARG A 144 3.88 5.16 30.74
N ASN A 145 4.73 5.06 31.75
CA ASN A 145 5.12 3.78 32.34
C ASN A 145 3.90 3.09 32.96
N LYS A 146 3.21 3.76 33.91
CA LYS A 146 1.96 3.26 34.50
C LYS A 146 0.90 2.86 33.46
N ILE A 147 0.74 3.65 32.39
CA ILE A 147 -0.13 3.30 31.26
C ILE A 147 0.34 2.00 30.59
N SER A 148 1.64 1.88 30.28
CA SER A 148 2.22 0.66 29.71
C SER A 148 2.06 -0.54 30.63
N ASP A 149 2.27 -0.39 31.94
CA ASP A 149 2.19 -1.45 32.94
C ASP A 149 0.76 -1.99 33.06
N VAL A 150 -0.24 -1.10 33.11
CA VAL A 150 -1.67 -1.46 33.10
C VAL A 150 -2.03 -2.12 31.76
N MET A 151 -1.66 -1.52 30.63
CA MET A 151 -1.93 -2.12 29.32
C MET A 151 -1.27 -3.49 29.14
N HIS A 152 -0.06 -3.73 29.67
CA HIS A 152 0.56 -5.07 29.64
C HIS A 152 -0.17 -6.07 30.56
N THR A 153 -0.82 -5.59 31.62
CA THR A 153 -1.58 -6.43 32.55
C THR A 153 -2.95 -6.85 32.00
N PHE A 154 -3.59 -5.99 31.19
CA PHE A 154 -4.98 -6.19 30.72
C PHE A 154 -5.13 -6.35 29.20
N GLU A 155 -4.14 -5.96 28.39
CA GLU A 155 -4.16 -6.01 26.92
C GLU A 155 -2.82 -6.50 26.32
N GLU A 156 -2.23 -7.55 26.90
CA GLU A 156 -0.97 -8.12 26.40
C GLU A 156 -1.03 -8.47 24.90
N GLU A 157 -2.15 -9.09 24.47
CA GLU A 157 -2.46 -9.42 23.06
C GLU A 157 -2.43 -8.17 22.14
N GLY A 158 -2.80 -7.00 22.66
CA GLY A 158 -2.72 -5.73 21.95
C GLY A 158 -1.29 -5.33 21.63
N PHE A 159 -0.32 -5.65 22.48
CA PHE A 159 1.10 -5.43 22.17
C PHE A 159 1.63 -6.43 21.15
N GLU A 160 1.21 -7.69 21.21
CA GLU A 160 1.58 -8.70 20.21
C GLU A 160 1.09 -8.29 18.81
N LYS A 161 -0.18 -7.87 18.69
CA LYS A 161 -0.76 -7.30 17.45
C LYS A 161 0.00 -6.10 16.91
N ARG A 162 0.66 -5.33 17.78
CA ARG A 162 1.39 -4.09 17.46
C ARG A 162 2.91 -4.24 17.39
N ASP A 163 3.49 -5.42 17.68
CA ASP A 163 4.94 -5.63 17.59
C ASP A 163 5.39 -5.51 16.12
N PRO A 164 6.33 -4.60 15.78
CA PRO A 164 6.92 -4.54 14.45
C PRO A 164 7.55 -5.85 13.96
N LYS A 165 7.85 -6.81 14.85
CA LYS A 165 8.29 -8.17 14.51
C LYS A 165 7.13 -9.10 14.17
N ALA A 166 5.98 -8.96 14.83
CA ALA A 166 4.76 -9.69 14.45
C ALA A 166 4.23 -9.19 13.09
N GLN A 167 4.26 -7.88 12.87
CA GLN A 167 3.84 -7.28 11.60
C GLN A 167 4.89 -7.36 10.47
N LYS A 168 6.17 -7.62 10.80
CA LYS A 168 7.18 -7.99 9.79
C LYS A 168 7.41 -9.50 9.74
N LYS A 169 6.45 -10.19 9.13
CA LYS A 169 6.83 -11.10 8.04
C LYS A 169 7.55 -10.25 6.98
N THR A 170 8.86 -10.01 7.14
CA THR A 170 9.71 -9.67 6.01
C THR A 170 9.63 -10.86 5.07
N VAL A 171 8.75 -10.77 4.07
CA VAL A 171 8.59 -11.79 3.04
C VAL A 171 9.97 -11.99 2.44
N ASN A 172 10.57 -13.15 2.71
CA ASN A 172 11.87 -13.52 2.17
C ASN A 172 11.65 -13.71 0.66
N ARG A 173 11.87 -12.64 -0.10
CA ARG A 173 11.70 -12.63 -1.56
C ARG A 173 12.81 -13.46 -2.19
N THR A 174 12.58 -14.77 -2.25
CA THR A 174 13.38 -15.71 -3.02
C THR A 174 13.46 -15.22 -4.46
N PRO A 175 14.65 -15.18 -5.08
CA PRO A 175 14.77 -14.85 -6.49
C PRO A 175 13.88 -15.78 -7.34
N LEU A 176 13.06 -15.20 -8.21
CA LEU A 176 12.23 -16.00 -9.13
C LEU A 176 13.14 -16.85 -10.04
N THR A 177 12.81 -18.13 -10.15
CA THR A 177 13.47 -19.10 -11.04
C THR A 177 12.48 -19.64 -12.07
N ALA A 178 13.00 -19.90 -13.26
CA ALA A 178 12.33 -20.55 -14.37
C ALA A 178 13.41 -21.01 -15.38
N VAL A 179 13.19 -22.16 -16.03
CA VAL A 179 14.03 -22.77 -17.06
C VAL A 179 13.72 -22.26 -18.48
N GLY A 180 12.57 -21.61 -18.71
CA GLY A 180 12.20 -21.14 -20.04
C GLY A 180 10.84 -20.43 -20.16
N PRO A 181 10.54 -19.83 -21.33
CA PRO A 181 9.21 -19.29 -21.59
C PRO A 181 8.18 -20.41 -21.65
N HIS A 182 6.98 -20.12 -21.18
CA HIS A 182 5.85 -21.06 -21.05
C HIS A 182 6.06 -22.22 -20.05
N GLU A 183 7.06 -22.15 -19.17
CA GLU A 183 7.10 -23.04 -18.00
C GLU A 183 5.99 -22.67 -17.02
N GLU A 184 5.94 -21.39 -16.61
CA GLU A 184 4.93 -20.89 -15.67
C GLU A 184 4.25 -19.62 -16.21
N TRP A 185 2.91 -19.64 -16.27
CA TRP A 185 2.09 -18.46 -16.51
C TRP A 185 1.44 -18.02 -15.20
N SER A 186 1.81 -16.83 -14.74
CA SER A 186 1.27 -16.19 -13.54
C SER A 186 0.07 -15.30 -13.91
N MET A 187 -1.01 -15.47 -13.16
CA MET A 187 -2.35 -14.95 -13.42
C MET A 187 -2.87 -14.16 -12.21
N ASP A 188 -3.57 -13.07 -12.47
CA ASP A 188 -4.13 -12.16 -11.44
C ASP A 188 -5.16 -11.19 -12.03
N GLY A 189 -6.02 -10.65 -11.16
CA GLY A 189 -6.96 -9.57 -11.45
C GLY A 189 -6.40 -8.19 -11.11
N HIS A 190 -6.91 -7.14 -11.73
CA HIS A 190 -6.56 -5.77 -11.39
C HIS A 190 -7.76 -4.86 -11.24
N ASP A 191 -8.05 -4.47 -9.99
CA ASP A 191 -9.31 -3.83 -9.62
C ASP A 191 -9.33 -2.30 -9.71
N LYS A 192 -8.20 -1.65 -10.01
CA LYS A 192 -8.09 -0.17 -9.96
C LYS A 192 -8.90 0.58 -11.01
N MET A 193 -9.53 -0.13 -11.95
CA MET A 193 -10.42 0.45 -12.95
C MET A 193 -11.86 -0.06 -12.82
N ASN A 194 -12.17 -0.85 -11.78
CA ASN A 194 -13.51 -1.41 -11.55
C ASN A 194 -14.55 -0.32 -11.24
N GLU A 195 -14.16 0.79 -10.60
CA GLU A 195 -15.05 1.95 -10.37
C GLU A 195 -15.57 2.57 -11.68
N ALA A 196 -14.80 2.42 -12.78
CA ALA A 196 -15.19 2.85 -14.11
C ALA A 196 -15.94 1.76 -14.92
N GLY A 197 -16.10 0.54 -14.35
CA GLY A 197 -16.65 -0.64 -15.01
C GLY A 197 -15.62 -1.51 -15.74
N PHE A 198 -14.34 -1.15 -15.74
CA PHE A 198 -13.30 -1.87 -16.48
C PHE A 198 -12.49 -2.79 -15.55
N GLY A 199 -13.03 -3.96 -15.26
CA GLY A 199 -12.25 -5.06 -14.68
C GLY A 199 -11.13 -5.47 -15.64
N ILE A 200 -9.93 -5.72 -15.11
CA ILE A 200 -8.83 -6.26 -15.92
C ILE A 200 -8.39 -7.59 -15.32
N TYR A 201 -8.09 -8.56 -16.19
CA TYR A 201 -7.42 -9.80 -15.83
C TYR A 201 -6.21 -10.04 -16.74
N GLY A 202 -5.09 -10.48 -16.16
CA GLY A 202 -3.79 -10.52 -16.84
C GLY A 202 -3.05 -11.83 -16.66
N ILE A 203 -2.44 -12.30 -17.74
CA ILE A 203 -1.61 -13.50 -17.80
C ILE A 203 -0.19 -13.10 -18.22
N ARG A 204 0.81 -13.52 -17.43
CA ARG A 204 2.22 -13.14 -17.60
C ARG A 204 3.16 -14.34 -17.58
N ASP A 205 4.10 -14.37 -18.51
CA ASP A 205 5.18 -15.34 -18.54
C ASP A 205 6.20 -15.04 -17.42
N LYS A 206 6.46 -16.00 -16.53
CA LYS A 206 7.40 -15.81 -15.41
C LYS A 206 8.81 -15.53 -15.88
N TRP A 207 9.31 -16.31 -16.84
CA TRP A 207 10.71 -16.29 -17.26
C TRP A 207 11.09 -14.99 -17.99
N GLY A 208 10.40 -14.69 -19.09
CA GLY A 208 10.61 -13.52 -19.93
C GLY A 208 9.91 -12.25 -19.42
N THR A 209 9.08 -12.32 -18.38
CA THR A 209 8.21 -11.23 -17.87
C THR A 209 7.27 -10.65 -18.94
N LYS A 210 6.90 -11.48 -19.93
CA LYS A 210 6.09 -11.09 -21.10
C LYS A 210 4.62 -10.97 -20.71
N PHE A 211 3.98 -9.89 -21.11
CA PHE A 211 2.52 -9.74 -21.05
C PHE A 211 1.93 -10.68 -22.11
N LEU A 212 1.38 -11.83 -21.70
CA LEU A 212 0.94 -12.87 -22.62
C LEU A 212 -0.44 -12.57 -23.19
N HIS A 213 -1.41 -12.35 -22.30
CA HIS A 213 -2.81 -12.02 -22.62
C HIS A 213 -3.39 -11.17 -21.50
N TYR A 214 -4.07 -10.08 -21.84
CA TYR A 214 -4.64 -9.11 -20.90
C TYR A 214 -6.01 -8.72 -21.43
N ARG A 215 -7.05 -8.87 -20.60
CA ARG A 215 -8.44 -8.67 -21.01
C ARG A 215 -9.15 -7.66 -20.12
N VAL A 216 -9.89 -6.77 -20.77
CA VAL A 216 -10.88 -5.89 -20.15
C VAL A 216 -12.21 -6.62 -20.09
N LEU A 217 -12.85 -6.61 -18.93
CA LEU A 217 -14.01 -7.41 -18.57
C LEU A 217 -15.03 -6.55 -17.80
N PRO A 218 -16.34 -6.81 -17.90
CA PRO A 218 -17.34 -6.19 -17.02
C PRO A 218 -17.09 -6.54 -15.54
N SER A 219 -16.64 -7.77 -15.30
CA SER A 219 -16.23 -8.28 -13.99
C SER A 219 -15.10 -9.28 -14.15
N ASN A 220 -14.11 -9.18 -13.27
CA ASN A 220 -12.96 -10.09 -13.17
C ASN A 220 -13.14 -11.14 -12.04
N ARG A 221 -14.36 -11.31 -11.52
CA ARG A 221 -14.68 -12.17 -10.35
C ARG A 221 -15.33 -13.51 -10.69
N PHE A 222 -15.69 -13.75 -11.96
CA PHE A 222 -16.43 -14.94 -12.37
C PHE A 222 -15.51 -16.00 -12.96
N ALA A 223 -15.64 -17.24 -12.51
CA ALA A 223 -14.69 -18.30 -12.81
C ALA A 223 -14.68 -18.73 -14.30
N ASP A 224 -15.87 -18.77 -14.89
CA ASP A 224 -16.11 -19.04 -16.31
C ASP A 224 -15.42 -17.99 -17.20
N VAL A 225 -15.54 -16.71 -16.85
CA VAL A 225 -14.85 -15.59 -17.54
C VAL A 225 -13.34 -15.79 -17.51
N ILE A 226 -12.75 -16.12 -16.36
CA ILE A 226 -11.29 -16.34 -16.26
C ILE A 226 -10.87 -17.61 -17.00
N GLY A 227 -11.73 -18.64 -17.05
CA GLY A 227 -11.57 -19.81 -17.91
C GLY A 227 -11.44 -19.42 -19.39
N VAL A 228 -12.31 -18.53 -19.88
CA VAL A 228 -12.20 -17.99 -21.26
C VAL A 228 -10.90 -17.20 -21.44
N VAL A 229 -10.52 -16.32 -20.50
CA VAL A 229 -9.27 -15.54 -20.59
C VAL A 229 -8.04 -16.47 -20.67
N PHE A 230 -8.02 -17.57 -19.92
CA PHE A 230 -6.97 -18.59 -20.00
C PHE A 230 -6.95 -19.29 -21.37
N LEU A 231 -8.10 -19.77 -21.84
CA LEU A 231 -8.21 -20.51 -23.11
C LEU A 231 -7.93 -19.64 -24.34
N GLU A 232 -8.28 -18.35 -24.33
CA GLU A 232 -7.87 -17.40 -25.35
C GLU A 232 -6.34 -17.21 -25.39
N CYS A 233 -5.68 -17.19 -24.23
CA CYS A 233 -4.22 -17.17 -24.15
C CYS A 233 -3.63 -18.49 -24.70
N ALA A 234 -4.22 -19.64 -24.37
CA ALA A 234 -3.80 -20.92 -24.91
C ALA A 234 -3.91 -20.97 -26.44
N LYS A 235 -5.05 -20.53 -27.01
CA LYS A 235 -5.28 -20.40 -28.46
C LYS A 235 -4.26 -19.48 -29.13
N LYS A 236 -3.95 -18.34 -28.51
CA LYS A 236 -2.97 -17.35 -29.01
C LYS A 236 -1.55 -17.91 -29.14
N TYR A 237 -1.15 -18.84 -28.29
CA TYR A 237 0.19 -19.46 -28.34
C TYR A 237 0.19 -20.88 -28.95
N GLY A 238 -0.96 -21.48 -29.21
CA GLY A 238 -1.08 -22.86 -29.73
C GLY A 238 -0.76 -23.92 -28.67
N GLY A 239 -1.00 -23.62 -27.40
CA GLY A 239 -0.62 -24.49 -26.29
C GLY A 239 -0.77 -23.87 -24.91
N ILE A 240 -0.51 -24.66 -23.88
CA ILE A 240 -0.60 -24.30 -22.46
C ILE A 240 0.79 -24.30 -21.79
N PRO A 241 0.98 -23.67 -20.61
CA PRO A 241 2.22 -23.79 -19.87
C PRO A 241 2.37 -25.15 -19.18
N ILE A 242 3.56 -25.46 -18.67
CA ILE A 242 3.74 -26.60 -17.75
C ILE A 242 2.93 -26.36 -16.46
N GLN A 243 2.91 -25.13 -15.97
CA GLN A 243 2.27 -24.72 -14.73
C GLN A 243 1.52 -23.38 -14.88
N GLY A 244 0.28 -23.32 -14.40
CA GLY A 244 -0.37 -22.05 -14.06
C GLY A 244 -0.05 -21.62 -12.63
N SER A 245 -0.03 -20.32 -12.35
CA SER A 245 0.04 -19.82 -10.97
C SER A 245 -0.87 -18.62 -10.76
N SER A 246 -1.42 -18.51 -9.56
CA SER A 246 -2.32 -17.44 -9.13
C SER A 246 -2.26 -17.29 -7.61
N ASP A 247 -2.96 -16.31 -7.05
CA ASP A 247 -3.36 -16.41 -5.65
C ASP A 247 -4.58 -17.34 -5.48
N HIS A 248 -5.13 -17.43 -4.27
CA HIS A 248 -6.25 -18.32 -3.92
C HIS A 248 -7.63 -17.77 -4.32
N GLY A 249 -7.72 -16.93 -5.37
CA GLY A 249 -8.98 -16.42 -5.90
C GLY A 249 -9.95 -17.52 -6.38
N SER A 250 -11.24 -17.40 -6.02
CA SER A 250 -12.28 -18.36 -6.44
C SER A 250 -12.60 -18.27 -7.93
N GLU A 251 -12.30 -17.13 -8.55
CA GLU A 251 -12.39 -16.89 -9.99
C GLU A 251 -11.38 -17.72 -10.81
N VAL A 252 -10.36 -18.32 -10.19
CA VAL A 252 -9.34 -19.09 -10.94
C VAL A 252 -9.81 -20.52 -11.26
N ARG A 253 -10.90 -20.98 -10.64
CA ARG A 253 -11.38 -22.38 -10.66
C ARG A 253 -11.41 -23.02 -12.05
N ASP A 254 -11.97 -22.33 -13.06
CA ASP A 254 -12.20 -22.95 -14.37
C ASP A 254 -10.96 -22.87 -15.27
N ALA A 255 -10.12 -21.84 -15.10
CA ALA A 255 -8.78 -21.80 -15.70
C ALA A 255 -7.88 -22.91 -15.14
N HIS A 256 -7.92 -23.16 -13.84
CA HIS A 256 -7.27 -24.29 -13.19
C HIS A 256 -7.77 -25.64 -13.75
N ALA A 257 -9.08 -25.82 -13.90
CA ALA A 257 -9.67 -27.03 -14.46
C ALA A 257 -9.25 -27.25 -15.93
N ALA A 258 -9.25 -26.20 -16.75
CA ALA A 258 -8.80 -26.26 -18.14
C ALA A 258 -7.31 -26.62 -18.26
N GLN A 259 -6.43 -25.96 -17.51
CA GLN A 259 -5.00 -26.27 -17.45
C GLN A 259 -4.75 -27.73 -17.03
N LYS A 260 -5.45 -28.20 -16.00
CA LYS A 260 -5.32 -29.59 -15.53
C LYS A 260 -5.75 -30.58 -16.61
N THR A 261 -6.96 -30.42 -17.16
CA THR A 261 -7.54 -31.36 -18.13
C THR A 261 -6.74 -31.41 -19.44
N LEU A 262 -6.32 -30.25 -19.96
CA LEU A 262 -5.50 -30.19 -21.17
C LEU A 262 -4.10 -30.76 -20.93
N ARG A 263 -3.50 -30.57 -19.75
CA ARG A 263 -2.21 -31.20 -19.41
C ARG A 263 -2.36 -32.72 -19.30
N GLU A 264 -3.39 -33.23 -18.63
CA GLU A 264 -3.68 -34.68 -18.53
C GLU A 264 -3.93 -35.36 -19.90
N GLN A 265 -4.43 -34.61 -20.90
CA GLN A 265 -4.71 -35.15 -22.24
C GLN A 265 -3.54 -35.09 -23.23
N PHE A 266 -2.62 -34.12 -23.09
CA PHE A 266 -1.65 -33.75 -24.13
C PHE A 266 -0.19 -33.63 -23.63
N TRP A 267 0.10 -34.01 -22.39
CA TRP A 267 1.45 -34.03 -21.84
C TRP A 267 1.80 -35.41 -21.29
N ASP A 268 2.91 -35.99 -21.76
CA ASP A 268 3.41 -37.25 -21.24
C ASP A 268 3.96 -37.09 -19.80
N ASP A 269 3.32 -37.80 -18.87
CA ASP A 269 3.51 -37.68 -17.43
C ASP A 269 4.92 -38.11 -16.95
N GLU A 270 5.69 -38.81 -17.81
CA GLU A 270 7.09 -39.21 -17.53
C GLU A 270 8.03 -38.03 -17.24
N ASN A 271 7.65 -36.79 -17.60
CA ASN A 271 8.38 -35.56 -17.28
C ASN A 271 7.74 -34.72 -16.16
N ALA A 272 6.66 -35.19 -15.54
CA ALA A 272 5.82 -34.39 -14.64
C ALA A 272 6.14 -34.54 -13.14
N ASP A 273 7.00 -35.50 -12.77
CA ASP A 273 7.25 -35.93 -11.39
C ASP A 273 7.46 -34.75 -10.41
N GLY A 274 6.43 -34.48 -9.61
CA GLY A 274 6.42 -33.44 -8.57
C GLY A 274 6.04 -32.01 -9.01
N ILE A 275 5.77 -31.73 -10.29
CA ILE A 275 5.39 -30.39 -10.77
C ILE A 275 3.87 -30.30 -10.97
N PRO A 276 3.11 -29.65 -10.06
CA PRO A 276 1.65 -29.59 -10.18
C PRO A 276 1.22 -28.70 -11.35
N ALA A 277 0.09 -29.04 -11.98
CA ALA A 277 -0.48 -28.29 -13.11
C ALA A 277 -0.83 -26.83 -12.76
N TRP A 278 -1.09 -26.56 -11.48
CA TRP A 278 -1.30 -25.23 -10.94
C TRP A 278 -0.58 -25.04 -9.60
N MET A 279 -0.15 -23.81 -9.30
CA MET A 279 0.37 -23.42 -7.98
C MET A 279 -0.43 -22.24 -7.44
N PHE A 280 -1.16 -22.46 -6.35
CA PHE A 280 -1.81 -21.39 -5.61
C PHE A 280 -0.83 -20.76 -4.61
N LEU A 281 -0.67 -19.45 -4.69
CA LEU A 281 0.27 -18.65 -3.91
C LEU A 281 -0.47 -17.82 -2.84
N GLU A 282 0.24 -17.36 -1.82
CA GLU A 282 -0.22 -16.15 -1.09
C GLU A 282 -0.03 -14.95 -2.04
N SER A 283 -0.92 -13.95 -2.03
CA SER A 283 -0.84 -12.81 -2.99
C SER A 283 0.53 -12.11 -2.94
N THR A 284 1.14 -11.97 -1.76
CA THR A 284 2.50 -11.44 -1.53
C THR A 284 3.62 -12.17 -2.27
N HIS A 285 3.36 -13.37 -2.79
CA HIS A 285 4.27 -14.21 -3.56
C HIS A 285 3.93 -14.27 -5.06
N ASN A 286 2.78 -13.75 -5.52
CA ASN A 286 2.39 -13.67 -6.95
C ASN A 286 3.10 -12.52 -7.71
N ILE A 287 4.39 -12.33 -7.40
CA ILE A 287 5.22 -11.15 -7.75
C ILE A 287 5.31 -10.93 -9.27
N THR A 288 5.25 -12.02 -10.05
CA THR A 288 5.41 -12.01 -11.52
C THR A 288 4.39 -11.10 -12.19
N VAL A 289 3.10 -11.34 -11.96
CA VAL A 289 2.01 -10.56 -12.53
C VAL A 289 1.80 -9.24 -11.79
N GLU A 290 1.89 -9.23 -10.46
CA GLU A 290 1.79 -8.01 -9.63
C GLU A 290 2.77 -6.92 -10.09
N SER A 291 4.01 -7.29 -10.43
CA SER A 291 5.02 -6.36 -10.92
C SER A 291 4.64 -5.65 -12.24
N GLY A 292 3.71 -6.24 -13.01
CA GLY A 292 3.16 -5.67 -14.24
C GLY A 292 2.08 -4.61 -13.99
N TRP A 293 1.32 -4.70 -12.90
CA TRP A 293 0.20 -3.79 -12.62
C TRP A 293 0.62 -2.36 -12.35
N ARG A 294 1.70 -2.15 -11.60
CA ARG A 294 2.17 -0.81 -11.26
C ARG A 294 2.50 0.03 -12.51
N PRO A 295 3.34 -0.40 -13.47
CA PRO A 295 3.58 0.38 -14.68
C PRO A 295 2.31 0.50 -15.55
N LEU A 296 1.47 -0.54 -15.63
CA LEU A 296 0.20 -0.51 -16.37
C LEU A 296 -0.73 0.60 -15.86
N PHE A 297 -1.02 0.63 -14.56
CA PHE A 297 -1.92 1.64 -14.01
C PHE A 297 -1.34 3.06 -14.12
N TYR A 298 -0.11 3.29 -13.66
CA TYR A 298 0.45 4.64 -13.55
C TYR A 298 0.96 5.25 -14.87
N THR A 299 1.06 4.48 -15.97
CA THR A 299 1.47 5.01 -17.29
C THR A 299 0.42 4.87 -18.39
N TRP A 300 -0.62 4.05 -18.17
CA TRP A 300 -1.72 3.85 -19.12
C TRP A 300 -3.09 4.02 -18.45
N GLY A 301 -3.36 3.28 -17.37
CA GLY A 301 -4.69 3.24 -16.74
C GLY A 301 -5.21 4.61 -16.29
N ILE A 302 -4.38 5.42 -15.62
CA ILE A 302 -4.76 6.78 -15.20
C ILE A 302 -5.13 7.66 -16.41
N ASN A 303 -4.42 7.56 -17.54
CA ASN A 303 -4.74 8.35 -18.73
C ASN A 303 -6.09 7.93 -19.33
N VAL A 304 -6.40 6.62 -19.34
CA VAL A 304 -7.71 6.12 -19.79
C VAL A 304 -8.82 6.62 -18.87
N LEU A 305 -8.62 6.55 -17.55
CA LEU A 305 -9.60 7.04 -16.56
C LEU A 305 -9.84 8.55 -16.68
N GLU A 306 -8.83 9.35 -17.00
CA GLU A 306 -8.97 10.80 -17.24
C GLU A 306 -9.92 11.06 -18.44
N PHE A 307 -9.64 10.46 -19.60
CA PHE A 307 -10.49 10.62 -20.78
C PHE A 307 -11.91 10.07 -20.58
N TYR A 308 -12.05 8.95 -19.86
CA TYR A 308 -13.37 8.39 -19.53
C TYR A 308 -14.16 9.32 -18.60
N SER A 309 -13.55 9.71 -17.47
CA SER A 309 -14.18 10.56 -16.45
C SER A 309 -14.60 11.93 -16.99
N ALA A 310 -13.87 12.47 -17.97
CA ALA A 310 -14.20 13.76 -18.58
C ALA A 310 -15.62 13.81 -19.17
N GLY A 311 -16.10 12.73 -19.81
CA GLY A 311 -17.45 12.67 -20.36
C GLY A 311 -18.50 12.07 -19.44
N MET A 312 -18.10 11.24 -18.47
CA MET A 312 -19.00 10.80 -17.38
C MET A 312 -19.46 11.98 -16.51
N ASN A 313 -18.63 13.04 -16.40
CA ASN A 313 -18.95 14.29 -15.70
C ASN A 313 -19.54 15.38 -16.62
N ASP A 314 -19.73 15.12 -17.91
CA ASP A 314 -20.37 16.06 -18.85
C ASP A 314 -21.91 15.98 -18.67
N ILE A 315 -22.57 17.15 -18.63
CA ILE A 315 -24.03 17.26 -18.44
C ILE A 315 -24.86 16.53 -19.51
N PHE A 316 -24.26 16.21 -20.66
CA PHE A 316 -24.89 15.37 -21.68
C PHE A 316 -25.06 13.91 -21.24
N PHE A 317 -24.12 13.36 -20.45
CA PHE A 317 -24.20 11.98 -20.01
C PHE A 317 -25.29 11.80 -18.94
N LYS A 318 -26.15 10.80 -19.12
CA LYS A 318 -27.29 10.51 -18.24
C LYS A 318 -27.13 9.11 -17.67
N PRO A 319 -26.54 8.94 -16.46
CA PRO A 319 -26.24 7.63 -15.91
C PRO A 319 -27.46 6.69 -15.78
N ALA A 320 -28.67 7.22 -15.61
CA ALA A 320 -29.90 6.44 -15.50
C ALA A 320 -30.59 6.12 -16.84
N ASN A 321 -30.00 6.51 -17.99
CA ASN A 321 -30.58 6.26 -19.31
C ASN A 321 -29.92 5.03 -19.96
N TYR A 322 -30.73 4.05 -20.34
CA TYR A 322 -30.31 2.80 -20.97
C TYR A 322 -29.47 3.02 -22.25
N ILE A 323 -29.95 3.83 -23.20
CA ILE A 323 -29.22 4.14 -24.45
C ILE A 323 -27.86 4.77 -24.13
N HIS A 324 -27.78 5.66 -23.14
CA HIS A 324 -26.51 6.28 -22.75
C HIS A 324 -25.55 5.26 -22.10
N GLN A 325 -26.02 4.35 -21.25
CA GLN A 325 -25.15 3.29 -20.68
C GLN A 325 -24.64 2.35 -21.77
N GLN A 326 -25.54 1.81 -22.60
CA GLN A 326 -25.18 0.84 -23.63
C GLN A 326 -24.26 1.45 -24.71
N THR A 327 -24.55 2.68 -25.19
CA THR A 327 -23.66 3.38 -26.13
C THR A 327 -22.29 3.65 -25.51
N CYS A 328 -22.24 3.94 -24.20
CA CYS A 328 -20.97 4.16 -23.49
C CYS A 328 -20.14 2.86 -23.48
N ASN A 329 -20.75 1.75 -23.06
CA ASN A 329 -20.08 0.46 -23.01
C ASN A 329 -19.61 -0.01 -24.40
N TRP A 330 -20.47 0.15 -25.42
CA TRP A 330 -20.18 -0.20 -26.82
C TRP A 330 -18.95 0.52 -27.37
N ILE A 331 -18.80 1.81 -27.04
CA ILE A 331 -17.63 2.61 -27.44
C ILE A 331 -16.40 2.26 -26.60
N TRP A 332 -16.55 2.21 -25.27
CA TRP A 332 -15.42 2.22 -24.35
C TRP A 332 -14.78 0.85 -24.11
N PHE A 333 -15.53 -0.25 -23.96
CA PHE A 333 -14.90 -1.57 -23.73
C PHE A 333 -13.96 -1.98 -24.87
N PRO A 334 -14.34 -1.89 -26.17
CA PRO A 334 -13.43 -2.19 -27.28
C PRO A 334 -12.27 -1.20 -27.39
N LEU A 335 -12.48 0.08 -27.05
CA LEU A 335 -11.43 1.10 -27.07
C LEU A 335 -10.38 0.89 -25.98
N VAL A 336 -10.81 0.58 -24.75
CA VAL A 336 -9.92 0.31 -23.62
C VAL A 336 -9.16 -0.99 -23.85
N GLN A 337 -9.81 -2.05 -24.36
CA GLN A 337 -9.14 -3.29 -24.76
C GLN A 337 -8.05 -3.04 -25.80
N ARG A 338 -8.37 -2.33 -26.90
CA ARG A 338 -7.39 -2.00 -27.95
C ARG A 338 -6.19 -1.21 -27.39
N SER A 339 -6.47 -0.24 -26.51
CA SER A 339 -5.42 0.57 -25.86
C SER A 339 -4.55 -0.26 -24.90
N LEU A 340 -5.14 -1.23 -24.20
CA LEU A 340 -4.44 -2.19 -23.35
C LEU A 340 -3.53 -3.11 -24.18
N ASP A 341 -4.01 -3.60 -25.33
CA ASP A 341 -3.22 -4.42 -26.25
C ASP A 341 -2.02 -3.64 -26.81
N GLU A 342 -2.20 -2.37 -27.19
CA GLU A 342 -1.11 -1.46 -27.58
C GLU A 342 -0.11 -1.21 -26.44
N PHE A 343 -0.58 -1.10 -25.19
CA PHE A 343 0.28 -1.01 -24.03
C PHE A 343 1.11 -2.29 -23.85
N CYS A 344 0.47 -3.46 -23.83
CA CYS A 344 1.14 -4.75 -23.71
C CYS A 344 2.15 -4.99 -24.86
N HIS A 345 1.81 -4.61 -26.10
CA HIS A 345 2.72 -4.67 -27.24
C HIS A 345 3.95 -3.79 -27.04
N ARG A 346 3.78 -2.54 -26.57
CA ARG A 346 4.91 -1.64 -26.26
C ARG A 346 5.78 -2.19 -25.14
N GLN A 347 5.19 -2.72 -24.06
CA GLN A 347 5.95 -3.31 -22.96
C GLN A 347 6.73 -4.56 -23.39
N ASN A 348 6.14 -5.43 -24.21
CA ASN A 348 6.81 -6.64 -24.72
C ASN A 348 7.98 -6.34 -25.67
N ASN A 349 8.02 -5.14 -26.24
CA ASN A 349 9.13 -4.61 -27.03
C ASN A 349 10.05 -3.66 -26.24
N HIS A 350 9.72 -3.32 -24.99
CA HIS A 350 10.56 -2.48 -24.15
C HIS A 350 11.82 -3.24 -23.71
N ARG A 351 12.99 -2.59 -23.79
CA ARG A 351 14.25 -3.22 -23.41
C ARG A 351 14.47 -3.17 -21.91
N ILE A 352 14.36 -4.33 -21.26
CA ILE A 352 14.69 -4.51 -19.85
C ILE A 352 16.20 -4.31 -19.66
N ARG A 353 16.57 -3.39 -18.75
CA ARG A 353 17.96 -3.13 -18.36
C ARG A 353 18.64 -4.43 -17.91
N LYS A 354 19.90 -4.65 -18.33
CA LYS A 354 20.69 -5.79 -17.85
C LYS A 354 20.93 -5.66 -16.35
N GLN A 355 20.59 -6.71 -15.59
CA GLN A 355 20.81 -6.83 -14.16
C GLN A 355 21.73 -8.03 -13.95
N LYS A 356 22.82 -7.85 -13.18
CA LYS A 356 23.87 -8.88 -13.04
C LYS A 356 23.38 -10.07 -12.22
N ASP A 357 22.59 -9.81 -11.19
CA ASP A 357 22.21 -10.77 -10.16
C ASP A 357 20.77 -11.29 -10.34
N LYS A 358 20.14 -11.00 -11.48
CA LYS A 358 18.82 -11.54 -11.86
C LYS A 358 19.02 -12.92 -12.50
N LEU A 359 18.43 -13.96 -11.92
CA LEU A 359 18.48 -15.33 -12.47
C LEU A 359 17.74 -15.46 -13.80
N LEU A 360 16.59 -14.79 -13.91
CA LEU A 360 15.79 -14.73 -15.14
C LEU A 360 16.40 -13.75 -16.17
N PRO A 361 16.09 -13.88 -17.48
CA PRO A 361 16.60 -13.02 -18.53
C PRO A 361 16.53 -11.51 -18.26
N SER A 362 17.58 -10.79 -18.67
CA SER A 362 17.66 -9.33 -18.66
C SER A 362 18.56 -8.82 -19.80
N GLY A 363 18.49 -7.52 -20.11
CA GLY A 363 19.32 -6.89 -21.14
C GLY A 363 18.78 -6.96 -22.58
N GLY A 364 17.62 -7.60 -22.78
CA GLY A 364 16.84 -7.66 -24.03
C GLY A 364 15.39 -7.24 -23.80
N THR A 365 14.50 -7.61 -24.72
CA THR A 365 13.04 -7.37 -24.62
C THR A 365 12.32 -8.69 -24.30
N PRO A 366 11.13 -8.68 -23.65
CA PRO A 366 10.33 -9.89 -23.46
C PRO A 366 10.09 -10.68 -24.76
N ASN A 367 9.80 -9.99 -25.87
CA ASN A 367 9.70 -10.64 -27.19
C ASN A 367 10.99 -11.30 -27.65
N ALA A 368 12.16 -10.68 -27.44
CA ALA A 368 13.45 -11.27 -27.81
C ALA A 368 13.80 -12.51 -26.96
N PHE A 369 13.39 -12.52 -25.68
CA PHE A 369 13.56 -13.68 -24.81
C PHE A 369 12.72 -14.86 -25.31
N THR A 370 11.41 -14.68 -25.50
CA THR A 370 10.51 -15.74 -25.99
C THR A 370 10.88 -16.23 -27.40
N ALA A 371 11.33 -15.34 -28.29
CA ALA A 371 11.67 -15.71 -29.67
C ALA A 371 12.99 -16.48 -29.81
N ASN A 372 13.94 -16.31 -28.88
CA ASN A 372 15.26 -16.93 -28.94
C ASN A 372 15.70 -17.44 -27.55
N PRO A 373 14.96 -18.36 -26.90
CA PRO A 373 15.17 -18.67 -25.49
C PRO A 373 16.58 -19.22 -25.19
N ALA A 374 17.12 -20.03 -26.10
CA ALA A 374 18.47 -20.62 -25.98
C ALA A 374 19.57 -19.55 -25.86
N LYS A 375 19.42 -18.39 -26.52
CA LYS A 375 20.35 -17.26 -26.44
C LYS A 375 20.42 -16.64 -25.02
N TYR A 376 19.36 -16.82 -24.23
CA TYR A 376 19.23 -16.30 -22.88
C TYR A 376 19.24 -17.42 -21.82
N GLY A 377 19.69 -18.63 -22.19
CA GLY A 377 19.88 -19.74 -21.26
C GLY A 377 18.62 -20.53 -20.90
N GLY A 378 17.54 -20.42 -21.69
CA GLY A 378 16.32 -21.21 -21.50
C GLY A 378 15.90 -21.99 -22.75
N HIS A 379 14.82 -22.76 -22.64
CA HIS A 379 14.24 -23.53 -23.75
C HIS A 379 12.72 -23.35 -23.79
N ASN A 380 12.07 -23.52 -24.93
CA ASN A 380 10.61 -23.36 -25.00
C ASN A 380 9.91 -24.52 -24.28
N CYS A 381 9.11 -24.21 -23.26
CA CYS A 381 8.40 -25.19 -22.42
C CYS A 381 6.91 -25.35 -22.78
N LEU A 382 6.43 -24.71 -23.85
CA LEU A 382 5.02 -24.74 -24.24
C LEU A 382 4.54 -26.17 -24.57
N ILE A 383 3.53 -26.63 -23.84
CA ILE A 383 2.79 -27.86 -24.12
C ILE A 383 1.87 -27.57 -25.31
N LYS A 384 2.18 -28.14 -26.48
CA LYS A 384 1.37 -27.93 -27.69
C LYS A 384 0.05 -28.68 -27.59
N ILE A 385 -1.05 -27.97 -27.85
CA ILE A 385 -2.39 -28.55 -27.89
C ILE A 385 -2.92 -28.44 -29.33
N PRO A 386 -3.58 -29.48 -29.89
CA PRO A 386 -4.25 -29.40 -31.18
C PRO A 386 -5.27 -28.25 -31.23
N ALA A 387 -5.33 -27.53 -32.35
CA ALA A 387 -6.15 -26.32 -32.47
C ALA A 387 -7.66 -26.60 -32.30
N ASP A 388 -8.13 -27.73 -32.84
CA ASP A 388 -9.49 -28.24 -32.67
C ASP A 388 -9.85 -28.56 -31.22
N ALA A 389 -8.88 -29.09 -30.45
CA ALA A 389 -9.06 -29.31 -29.02
C ALA A 389 -9.15 -27.98 -28.25
N ILE A 390 -8.26 -27.00 -28.50
CA ILE A 390 -8.36 -25.68 -27.86
C ILE A 390 -9.69 -25.01 -28.21
N ASP A 391 -10.09 -25.05 -29.48
CA ASP A 391 -11.30 -24.39 -29.98
C ASP A 391 -12.55 -24.96 -29.32
N LYS A 392 -12.65 -26.29 -29.21
CA LYS A 392 -13.74 -26.94 -28.48
C LYS A 392 -13.86 -26.45 -27.03
N PHE A 393 -12.76 -26.47 -26.26
CA PHE A 393 -12.77 -26.01 -24.87
C PHE A 393 -13.13 -24.51 -24.77
N LEU A 394 -12.62 -23.69 -25.70
CA LEU A 394 -12.87 -22.25 -25.72
C LEU A 394 -14.33 -21.92 -26.06
N ASP A 395 -14.94 -22.64 -26.98
CA ASP A 395 -16.34 -22.43 -27.37
C ASP A 395 -17.31 -22.87 -26.26
N GLU A 396 -17.05 -24.02 -25.61
CA GLU A 396 -17.81 -24.47 -24.42
C GLU A 396 -17.69 -23.47 -23.25
N ALA A 397 -16.49 -22.93 -23.01
CA ALA A 397 -16.26 -21.91 -21.98
C ALA A 397 -16.94 -20.58 -22.31
N ARG A 398 -16.94 -20.16 -23.59
CA ARG A 398 -17.58 -18.91 -24.05
C ARG A 398 -19.09 -18.94 -23.95
N GLU A 399 -19.72 -20.06 -24.28
CA GLU A 399 -21.18 -20.20 -24.11
C GLU A 399 -21.55 -20.12 -22.62
N THR A 400 -20.77 -20.77 -21.75
CA THR A 400 -20.95 -20.71 -20.29
C THR A 400 -20.79 -19.28 -19.75
N ALA A 401 -19.75 -18.56 -20.19
CA ALA A 401 -19.41 -17.23 -19.70
C ALA A 401 -20.16 -16.08 -20.40
N ARG A 402 -21.02 -16.36 -21.39
CA ARG A 402 -21.60 -15.38 -22.32
C ARG A 402 -22.19 -14.16 -21.60
N GLU A 403 -23.07 -14.39 -20.62
CA GLU A 403 -23.73 -13.34 -19.85
C GLU A 403 -22.75 -12.55 -18.97
N HIS A 404 -21.76 -13.19 -18.36
CA HIS A 404 -20.78 -12.53 -17.50
C HIS A 404 -19.71 -11.75 -18.27
N MET A 405 -19.48 -12.07 -19.54
CA MET A 405 -18.57 -11.34 -20.43
C MET A 405 -19.24 -10.18 -21.17
N ARG A 406 -20.58 -10.13 -21.20
CA ARG A 406 -21.36 -9.16 -21.95
C ARG A 406 -21.30 -7.76 -21.32
N TYR A 407 -21.01 -6.75 -22.13
CA TYR A 407 -21.02 -5.33 -21.74
C TYR A 407 -22.10 -4.51 -22.47
N VAL A 408 -22.73 -5.07 -23.50
CA VAL A 408 -23.83 -4.48 -24.28
C VAL A 408 -24.79 -5.61 -24.63
N ASP A 409 -26.10 -5.36 -24.58
CA ASP A 409 -27.10 -6.37 -24.92
C ASP A 409 -27.08 -6.66 -26.43
N ASP A 410 -27.30 -7.91 -26.81
CA ASP A 410 -27.21 -8.40 -28.20
C ASP A 410 -28.07 -7.54 -29.17
N ASP A 411 -29.34 -7.29 -28.81
CA ASP A 411 -30.26 -6.42 -29.58
C ASP A 411 -29.75 -4.96 -29.69
N PHE A 412 -28.98 -4.48 -28.72
CA PHE A 412 -28.41 -3.13 -28.75
C PHE A 412 -27.12 -3.09 -29.57
N ASP A 413 -26.32 -4.16 -29.62
CA ASP A 413 -25.11 -4.22 -30.44
C ASP A 413 -25.45 -4.05 -31.94
N GLU A 414 -26.54 -4.67 -32.39
CA GLU A 414 -27.08 -4.49 -33.76
C GLU A 414 -27.48 -3.03 -34.01
N LEU A 415 -28.27 -2.42 -33.13
CA LEU A 415 -28.69 -1.01 -33.24
C LEU A 415 -27.51 -0.04 -33.19
N ALA A 416 -26.51 -0.31 -32.35
CA ALA A 416 -25.31 0.51 -32.23
C ALA A 416 -24.41 0.39 -33.47
N CYS A 417 -24.32 -0.81 -34.07
CA CYS A 417 -23.68 -1.00 -35.36
C CYS A 417 -24.35 -0.16 -36.45
N ASP A 418 -25.67 -0.26 -36.61
CA ASP A 418 -26.44 0.50 -37.61
C ASP A 418 -26.29 2.02 -37.42
N ALA A 419 -26.37 2.51 -36.18
CA ALA A 419 -26.15 3.93 -35.88
C ALA A 419 -24.71 4.37 -36.20
N TYR A 420 -23.71 3.52 -35.96
CA TYR A 420 -22.31 3.79 -36.30
C TYR A 420 -22.05 3.73 -37.81
N GLU A 421 -22.74 2.84 -38.55
CA GLU A 421 -22.75 2.79 -40.01
C GLU A 421 -23.33 4.08 -40.61
N ALA A 422 -24.48 4.54 -40.10
CA ALA A 422 -25.14 5.76 -40.55
C ALA A 422 -24.28 7.02 -40.34
N LEU A 423 -23.42 7.02 -39.31
CA LEU A 423 -22.42 8.07 -39.04
C LEU A 423 -21.14 7.94 -39.88
N GLN A 424 -21.07 6.99 -40.83
CA GLN A 424 -19.91 6.69 -41.66
C GLN A 424 -18.69 6.16 -40.88
N LYS A 425 -18.93 5.43 -39.78
CA LYS A 425 -17.92 4.73 -38.97
C LYS A 425 -16.75 5.63 -38.53
N PRO A 426 -17.02 6.74 -37.80
CA PRO A 426 -15.99 7.69 -37.39
C PRO A 426 -14.93 7.05 -36.49
N VAL A 427 -13.67 7.43 -36.67
CA VAL A 427 -12.55 6.81 -35.93
C VAL A 427 -12.65 7.08 -34.43
N ILE A 428 -12.84 6.02 -33.65
CA ILE A 428 -12.91 6.07 -32.19
C ILE A 428 -11.50 6.01 -31.58
N THR A 429 -11.13 7.06 -30.85
CA THR A 429 -9.91 7.22 -30.04
C THR A 429 -10.26 7.75 -28.64
N LEU A 430 -9.33 7.73 -27.69
CA LEU A 430 -9.55 8.30 -26.35
C LEU A 430 -9.98 9.79 -26.37
N GLN A 431 -9.51 10.55 -27.36
CA GLN A 431 -9.86 11.97 -27.54
C GLN A 431 -11.21 12.17 -28.23
N THR A 432 -11.65 11.22 -29.06
CA THR A 432 -12.87 11.36 -29.91
C THR A 432 -14.05 10.54 -29.39
N ALA A 433 -13.85 9.60 -28.47
CA ALA A 433 -14.89 8.70 -27.96
C ALA A 433 -16.15 9.44 -27.49
N TRP A 434 -16.02 10.51 -26.70
CA TRP A 434 -17.17 11.30 -26.24
C TRP A 434 -17.81 12.20 -27.31
N VAL A 435 -17.13 12.46 -28.42
CA VAL A 435 -17.71 13.13 -29.60
C VAL A 435 -18.54 12.12 -30.40
N VAL A 436 -17.99 10.93 -30.64
CA VAL A 436 -18.71 9.82 -31.30
C VAL A 436 -19.91 9.37 -30.46
N PHE A 437 -19.77 9.28 -29.14
CA PHE A 437 -20.86 8.99 -28.20
C PHE A 437 -22.06 9.93 -28.38
N ARG A 438 -21.83 11.25 -28.42
CA ARG A 438 -22.89 12.24 -28.62
C ARG A 438 -23.60 12.03 -29.96
N ALA A 439 -22.84 11.85 -31.04
CA ALA A 439 -23.39 11.60 -32.37
C ALA A 439 -24.20 10.28 -32.44
N MET A 440 -23.70 9.22 -31.81
CA MET A 440 -24.40 7.92 -31.74
C MET A 440 -25.69 8.02 -30.93
N VAL A 441 -25.68 8.65 -29.75
CA VAL A 441 -26.89 8.88 -28.96
C VAL A 441 -27.90 9.72 -29.75
N GLU A 442 -27.48 10.77 -30.45
CA GLU A 442 -28.39 11.55 -31.30
C GLU A 442 -28.98 10.74 -32.46
N GLN A 443 -28.20 9.84 -33.05
CA GLN A 443 -28.66 8.98 -34.15
C GLN A 443 -29.61 7.89 -33.65
N LEU A 444 -29.30 7.23 -32.53
CA LEU A 444 -30.12 6.20 -31.89
C LEU A 444 -31.47 6.73 -31.40
N ASN A 445 -31.58 8.02 -31.05
CA ASN A 445 -32.86 8.65 -30.71
C ASN A 445 -33.70 9.08 -31.94
N ARG A 446 -33.21 8.85 -33.17
CA ARG A 446 -33.92 9.14 -34.44
C ARG A 446 -34.35 7.87 -35.18
N MET A 447 -33.80 6.72 -34.79
CA MET A 447 -34.18 5.38 -35.26
C MET A 447 -35.39 4.89 -34.47
#